data_AF-A0A166BTE3-F1
#
_entry.id   AF-A0A166BTE3-F1
#
_cell.length_a   1.000
_cell.length_b   1.000
_cell.length_c   1.000
_cell.angle_alpha   90.00
_cell.angle_beta   90.00
_cell.angle_gamma   90.00
#
_symmetry.space_group_name_H-M   'P 1'
#
loop_
_entity.id
_entity.type
_entity.pdbx_description
1 polymer ?
#
loop_
_entity_poly.entity_id
_entity_poly.type
_entity_poly.pdbx_seq_one_letter_code
_entity_poly.pdbx_strand_id
1 'polypeptide(L)'
;MSKTIILPIESILDDNYFVNKNGEIEERYPFCKHCGSKKKFIKKDFNWRILYLESGLAVKVKIKRYECHDCKRKCQSEFSKYYEKYCNFSNNTKNKAKRLLQHGWKSYKKS
;
A
#
# COMPACT_ATOMS: atom_id res chain seq x y z
N MET A 1 -17.45 -7.82 -11.26
CA MET A 1 -16.08 -7.41 -10.88
C MET A 1 -15.35 -8.64 -10.37
N SER A 2 -14.17 -8.95 -10.91
CA SER A 2 -13.44 -10.20 -10.62
C SER A 2 -12.99 -10.27 -9.15
N LYS A 3 -13.72 -11.03 -8.32
CA LYS A 3 -13.40 -11.34 -6.91
C LYS A 3 -11.93 -11.79 -6.70
N THR A 4 -11.31 -12.34 -7.75
CA THR A 4 -9.97 -12.95 -7.74
C THR A 4 -8.82 -12.04 -7.31
N ILE A 5 -8.92 -10.71 -7.50
CA ILE A 5 -7.82 -9.77 -7.20
C ILE A 5 -7.93 -9.19 -5.78
N ILE A 6 -9.12 -9.26 -5.15
CA ILE A 6 -9.39 -8.65 -3.84
C ILE A 6 -8.94 -9.56 -2.69
N LEU A 7 -9.15 -10.87 -2.82
CA LEU A 7 -8.84 -11.83 -1.75
C LEU A 7 -7.36 -11.86 -1.33
N PRO A 8 -6.37 -11.80 -2.25
CA PRO A 8 -4.96 -11.87 -1.87
C PRO A 8 -4.45 -10.65 -1.11
N ILE A 9 -5.10 -9.49 -1.24
CA ILE A 9 -4.67 -8.29 -0.52
C ILE A 9 -5.36 -8.18 0.86
N GLU A 10 -6.60 -8.61 0.99
CA GLU A 10 -7.31 -8.61 2.28
C GLU A 10 -6.62 -9.51 3.31
N SER A 11 -6.05 -10.64 2.88
CA SER A 11 -5.37 -11.58 3.77
C SER A 11 -4.07 -11.07 4.38
N ILE A 12 -3.49 -9.99 3.84
CA ILE A 12 -2.21 -9.44 4.33
C ILE A 12 -2.39 -8.17 5.15
N LEU A 13 -3.52 -7.48 5.00
CA LEU A 13 -3.79 -6.22 5.70
C LEU A 13 -4.24 -6.51 7.14
N ASP A 14 -3.76 -5.71 8.10
CA ASP A 14 -4.29 -5.75 9.46
C ASP A 14 -5.58 -4.94 9.59
N ASP A 15 -6.16 -4.98 10.78
CA ASP A 15 -7.41 -4.33 11.10
C ASP A 15 -7.39 -2.81 10.95
N ASN A 16 -6.24 -2.16 10.70
CA ASN A 16 -6.21 -0.73 10.41
C ASN A 16 -6.69 -0.40 8.99
N TYR A 17 -6.81 -1.40 8.12
CA TYR A 17 -7.21 -1.22 6.73
C TYR A 17 -8.39 -2.13 6.39
N PHE A 18 -9.11 -1.78 5.33
CA PHE A 18 -10.16 -2.62 4.77
C PHE A 18 -10.31 -2.33 3.28
N VAL A 19 -10.84 -3.30 2.54
CA VAL A 19 -11.26 -3.07 1.16
C VAL A 19 -12.75 -2.72 1.17
N ASN A 20 -13.09 -1.55 0.61
CA ASN A 20 -14.47 -1.11 0.56
C ASN A 20 -15.27 -1.86 -0.53
N LYS A 21 -16.59 -1.62 -0.60
CA LYS A 21 -17.48 -2.25 -1.60
C LYS A 21 -17.08 -2.04 -3.07
N ASN A 22 -16.21 -1.07 -3.37
CA ASN A 22 -15.72 -0.75 -4.71
C ASN A 22 -14.35 -1.41 -5.03
N GLY A 23 -13.80 -2.20 -4.10
CA GLY A 23 -12.47 -2.79 -4.22
C GLY A 23 -11.34 -1.81 -3.91
N GLU A 24 -11.60 -0.73 -3.17
CA GLU A 24 -10.60 0.29 -2.82
C GLU A 24 -10.11 0.07 -1.39
N ILE A 25 -8.79 0.06 -1.21
CA ILE A 25 -8.14 -0.03 0.09
C ILE A 25 -8.30 1.32 0.80
N GLU A 26 -8.91 1.30 1.99
CA GLU A 26 -9.10 2.44 2.88
C GLU A 26 -8.44 2.19 4.25
N GLU A 27 -8.03 3.27 4.92
CA GLU A 27 -7.68 3.22 6.35
C GLU A 27 -8.98 3.29 7.17
N ARG A 28 -9.11 2.48 8.22
CA ARG A 28 -10.25 2.57 9.16
C ARG A 28 -10.26 3.90 9.92
N TYR A 29 -9.07 4.35 10.31
CA TYR A 29 -8.86 5.59 11.05
C TYR A 29 -7.99 6.56 10.24
N PRO A 30 -8.52 7.11 9.13
CA PRO A 30 -7.74 7.97 8.27
C PRO A 30 -7.35 9.26 9.01
N PHE A 31 -6.15 9.73 8.74
CA PHE A 31 -5.66 11.04 9.17
C PHE A 31 -4.93 11.73 8.02
N CYS A 32 -4.89 13.07 8.06
CA CYS A 32 -4.18 13.84 7.05
C CYS A 32 -2.67 13.67 7.23
N LYS A 33 -2.00 13.11 6.22
CA LYS A 33 -0.54 12.93 6.22
C LYS A 33 0.26 14.25 6.15
N HIS A 34 -0.41 15.38 5.95
CA HIS A 34 0.24 16.71 5.88
C HIS A 34 0.11 17.51 7.19
N CYS A 35 -1.06 17.49 7.84
CA CYS A 35 -1.31 18.30 9.04
C CYS A 35 -1.75 17.47 10.27
N GLY A 36 -1.82 16.15 10.16
CA GLY A 36 -2.23 15.27 11.26
C GLY A 36 -3.72 15.30 11.62
N SER A 37 -4.53 16.14 10.96
CA SER A 37 -5.96 16.23 11.25
C SER A 37 -6.66 14.88 11.05
N LYS A 38 -7.44 14.47 12.05
CA LYS A 38 -8.33 13.29 11.99
C LYS A 38 -9.74 13.65 11.55
N LYS A 39 -10.03 14.94 11.33
CA LYS A 39 -11.37 15.45 11.01
C LYS A 39 -11.64 15.44 9.50
N LYS A 40 -12.91 15.20 9.15
CA LYS A 40 -13.57 15.34 7.83
C LYS A 40 -12.65 15.13 6.61
N PHE A 41 -12.68 13.91 6.07
CA PHE A 41 -12.09 13.61 4.77
C PHE A 41 -13.14 13.70 3.68
N ILE A 42 -12.89 14.51 2.66
CA ILE A 42 -13.67 14.47 1.44
C ILE A 42 -13.12 13.29 0.63
N LYS A 43 -13.89 12.19 0.53
CA LYS A 43 -13.52 11.05 -0.32
C LYS A 43 -13.45 11.53 -1.77
N LYS A 44 -12.36 11.22 -2.45
CA LYS A 44 -12.16 11.56 -3.87
C LYS A 44 -12.06 10.29 -4.70
N ASP A 45 -11.14 10.31 -5.66
CA ASP A 45 -10.75 9.25 -6.57
C ASP A 45 -9.94 8.15 -5.84
N PHE A 46 -9.31 7.29 -6.62
CA PHE A 46 -8.39 6.27 -6.17
C PHE A 46 -7.15 6.30 -7.06
N ASN A 47 -6.05 5.76 -6.55
CA ASN A 47 -4.84 5.51 -7.32
C ASN A 47 -4.72 4.02 -7.63
N TRP A 48 -4.36 3.68 -8.86
CA TRP A 48 -4.01 2.30 -9.20
C TRP A 48 -2.56 2.03 -8.82
N ARG A 49 -2.30 0.86 -8.24
CA ARG A 49 -0.94 0.41 -7.95
C ARG A 49 -0.82 -1.09 -8.21
N ILE A 50 0.33 -1.52 -8.71
CA ILE A 50 0.69 -2.93 -8.79
C ILE A 50 1.55 -3.24 -7.58
N LEU A 51 1.14 -4.24 -6.79
CA LEU A 51 1.87 -4.73 -5.63
C LEU A 51 2.35 -6.15 -5.90
N TYR A 52 3.59 -6.43 -5.55
CA TYR A 52 4.15 -7.78 -5.59
C TYR A 52 4.10 -8.36 -4.18
N LEU A 53 3.27 -9.39 -4.02
CA LEU A 53 3.18 -10.16 -2.79
C LEU A 53 4.47 -10.95 -2.56
N GLU A 54 4.66 -11.46 -1.34
CA GLU A 54 5.82 -12.30 -1.01
C GLU A 54 5.85 -13.61 -1.82
N SER A 55 4.69 -14.10 -2.27
CA SER A 55 4.58 -15.24 -3.19
C SER A 55 5.10 -14.94 -4.60
N GLY A 56 5.44 -13.68 -4.91
CA GLY A 56 5.79 -13.22 -6.26
C GLY A 56 4.58 -12.85 -7.11
N LEU A 57 3.36 -13.07 -6.63
CA LEU A 57 2.13 -12.70 -7.34
C LEU A 57 2.00 -11.17 -7.46
N ALA A 58 1.78 -10.71 -8.70
CA ALA A 58 1.45 -9.32 -8.97
C ALA A 58 -0.05 -9.07 -8.83
N VAL A 59 -0.44 -8.13 -7.96
CA VAL A 59 -1.83 -7.77 -7.67
C VAL A 59 -2.04 -6.29 -7.98
N LYS A 60 -3.06 -5.99 -8.79
CA LYS A 60 -3.43 -4.61 -9.12
C LYS A 60 -4.50 -4.12 -8.14
N VAL A 61 -4.16 -3.13 -7.32
CA VAL A 61 -5.01 -2.61 -6.25
C VAL A 61 -5.43 -1.16 -6.50
N LYS A 62 -6.60 -0.77 -5.98
CA LYS A 62 -7.04 0.62 -5.89
C LYS A 62 -6.76 1.14 -4.48
N ILE A 63 -6.06 2.25 -4.36
CA ILE A 63 -5.77 2.91 -3.08
C ILE A 63 -6.64 4.16 -2.99
N LYS A 64 -7.43 4.30 -1.93
CA LYS A 64 -8.34 5.45 -1.81
C LYS A 64 -7.58 6.76 -1.63
N ARG A 65 -8.05 7.81 -2.31
CA ARG A 65 -7.57 9.17 -2.14
C ARG A 65 -8.62 10.03 -1.44
N TYR A 66 -8.11 10.97 -0.66
CA TYR A 66 -8.90 11.87 0.17
C TYR A 66 -8.36 13.29 0.02
N GLU A 67 -9.23 14.27 0.21
CA GLU A 67 -8.82 15.66 0.43
C GLU A 67 -9.08 16.01 1.89
N CYS A 68 -8.07 16.54 2.57
CA CYS A 68 -8.20 16.99 3.95
C CYS A 68 -9.03 18.27 3.98
N HIS A 69 -10.07 18.31 4.81
CA HIS A 69 -10.89 19.49 4.94
C HIS A 69 -10.13 20.71 5.49
N ASP A 70 -9.18 20.51 6.39
CA ASP A 70 -8.50 21.60 7.11
C ASP A 70 -7.38 22.23 6.28
N CYS A 71 -6.48 21.42 5.72
CA CYS A 71 -5.35 21.93 4.94
C CYS A 71 -5.58 21.91 3.42
N LYS A 72 -6.74 21.42 2.94
CA LYS A 72 -7.11 21.26 1.52
C LYS A 72 -6.16 20.42 0.67
N ARG A 73 -5.14 19.79 1.28
CA ARG A 73 -4.19 18.94 0.57
C ARG A 73 -4.77 17.56 0.35
N LYS A 74 -4.43 16.99 -0.80
CA LYS A 74 -4.75 15.60 -1.15
C LYS A 74 -3.79 14.64 -0.42
N CYS A 75 -4.35 13.57 0.12
CA CYS A 75 -3.63 12.45 0.69
C CYS A 75 -4.27 11.13 0.21
N GLN A 76 -3.65 10.01 0.50
CA GLN A 76 -4.16 8.68 0.17
C GLN A 76 -3.94 7.75 1.34
N SER A 77 -4.59 6.59 1.34
CA SER A 77 -4.30 5.53 2.31
C SER A 77 -2.85 5.09 2.17
N GLU A 78 -2.13 5.00 3.28
CA GLU A 78 -0.73 4.59 3.34
C GLU A 78 -0.59 3.41 4.30
N PHE A 79 -0.47 2.21 3.74
CA PHE A 79 -0.21 0.97 4.48
C PHE A 79 1.31 0.71 4.59
N SER A 80 2.03 1.72 5.11
CA SER A 80 3.50 1.77 5.14
C SER A 80 4.16 0.65 5.92
N LYS A 81 3.43 0.00 6.84
CA LYS A 81 3.84 -1.23 7.53
C LYS A 81 4.17 -2.36 6.55
N TYR A 82 3.38 -2.48 5.49
CA TYR A 82 3.49 -3.57 4.50
C TYR A 82 4.27 -3.15 3.26
N TYR A 83 4.03 -1.93 2.77
CA TYR A 83 4.66 -1.39 1.57
C TYR A 83 5.07 0.05 1.80
N GLU A 84 6.37 0.32 1.72
CA GLU A 84 6.90 1.67 1.69
C GLU A 84 6.22 2.54 0.62
N LYS A 85 6.27 3.86 0.85
CA LYS A 85 5.70 4.85 -0.07
C LYS A 85 6.32 4.66 -1.46
N TYR A 86 5.46 4.61 -2.49
CA TYR A 86 5.85 4.42 -3.90
C TYR A 86 6.57 3.10 -4.25
N CYS A 87 6.78 2.17 -3.31
CA CYS A 87 7.41 0.88 -3.59
C CYS A 87 6.41 -0.24 -3.97
N ASN A 88 6.65 -0.95 -5.07
CA ASN A 88 5.73 -2.03 -5.46
C ASN A 88 6.00 -3.36 -4.73
N PHE A 89 7.17 -3.51 -4.11
CA PHE A 89 7.55 -4.71 -3.36
C PHE A 89 7.23 -4.57 -1.88
N SER A 90 6.83 -5.67 -1.24
CA SER A 90 6.61 -5.69 0.21
C SER A 90 7.89 -5.35 0.98
N ASN A 91 7.73 -4.71 2.13
CA ASN A 91 8.83 -4.36 3.01
C ASN A 91 9.62 -5.60 3.45
N ASN A 92 8.96 -6.75 3.63
CA ASN A 92 9.64 -7.99 3.98
C ASN A 92 10.53 -8.48 2.84
N THR A 93 10.06 -8.48 1.59
CA THR A 93 10.87 -8.84 0.42
C THR A 93 12.10 -7.92 0.32
N LYS A 94 11.92 -6.62 0.53
CA LYS A 94 13.04 -5.67 0.55
C LYS A 94 14.04 -5.96 1.67
N ASN A 95 13.55 -6.23 2.88
CA ASN A 95 14.40 -6.52 4.04
C ASN A 95 15.13 -7.85 3.88
N LYS A 96 14.51 -8.86 3.27
CA LYS A 96 15.16 -10.11 2.87
C LYS A 96 16.28 -9.85 1.86
N ALA A 97 16.02 -9.06 0.81
CA ALA A 97 17.03 -8.70 -0.17
C ALA A 97 18.22 -7.94 0.45
N LYS A 98 17.96 -6.98 1.35
CA LYS A 98 19.01 -6.26 2.09
C LYS A 98 19.88 -7.21 2.93
N ARG A 99 19.27 -8.15 3.65
CA ARG A 99 20.00 -9.15 4.45
C ARG A 99 20.88 -10.05 3.58
N LEU A 100 20.37 -10.53 2.44
CA LEU A 100 21.16 -11.35 1.52
C LEU A 100 22.39 -10.59 1.00
N LEU A 101 22.22 -9.33 0.61
CA LEU A 101 23.33 -8.47 0.18
C LEU A 101 24.39 -8.29 1.28
N GLN A 102 23.98 -8.12 2.54
CA GLN A 102 24.89 -8.02 3.69
C GLN A 102 25.68 -9.32 3.91
N HIS A 103 25.08 -10.48 3.65
CA HIS A 103 25.75 -11.78 3.74
C HIS A 103 26.55 -12.14 2.47
N GLY A 104 26.89 -11.16 1.63
CA GLY A 104 27.77 -11.37 0.48
C GLY A 104 27.11 -12.05 -0.72
N TRP A 105 25.79 -12.28 -0.69
CA TRP A 105 25.05 -12.75 -1.86
C TRP A 105 24.95 -11.59 -2.87
N LYS A 106 25.89 -11.56 -3.81
CA LYS A 106 25.85 -10.67 -4.97
C LYS A 106 25.16 -11.41 -6.11
N SER A 107 24.34 -10.70 -6.87
CA SER A 107 23.85 -11.25 -8.15
C SER A 107 25.06 -11.55 -9.03
N TYR A 108 25.01 -12.69 -9.74
CA TYR A 108 26.00 -13.01 -10.76
C TYR A 108 25.87 -11.96 -11.87
N LYS A 109 26.70 -10.91 -11.83
CA LYS A 109 26.88 -10.05 -13.00
C LYS A 109 27.72 -10.84 -13.98
N LYS A 110 27.12 -11.26 -15.11
CA LYS A 110 27.92 -11.64 -16.27
C LYS A 110 28.70 -10.39 -16.69
N SER A 111 30.00 -10.38 -16.40
CA SER A 111 30.99 -9.48 -16.99
C SER A 111 31.16 -9.79 -18.46
#